data_AF-D1Z0C9-F1
#
_entry.id   AF-D1Z0C9-F1
#
_cell.length_a   1.000
_cell.length_b   1.000
_cell.length_c   1.000
_cell.angle_alpha   90.00
_cell.angle_beta   90.00
_cell.angle_gamma   90.00
#
_symmetry.space_group_name_H-M   'P 1'
#
loop_
_entity.id
_entity.type
_entity.pdbx_description
1 polymer ?
#
loop_
_entity_poly.entity_id
_entity_poly.type
_entity_poly.pdbx_seq_one_letter_code
_entity_poly.pdbx_strand_id
1 'polypeptide(L)'
;MDNDFKSYSMYEIFIIYKLYVHGRWCSASSKHISKDDAATGAPGKRKDLAKEAIESLIKRQIIWQVKKQGRDDICILKQNIKFIEDMLYYYSGKSGYDFISPYRLSR
;
A
#
# COMPACT_ATOMS: atom_id res chain seq x y z
N MET A 1 -5.86 7.61 18.53
CA MET A 1 -6.51 7.58 17.22
C MET A 1 -7.33 6.31 17.20
N ASP A 2 -8.66 6.43 17.18
CA ASP A 2 -9.50 5.28 16.89
C ASP A 2 -9.18 4.84 15.45
N ASN A 3 -8.56 3.68 15.33
CA ASN A 3 -8.15 3.14 14.03
C ASN A 3 -9.39 2.59 13.32
N ASP A 4 -10.20 3.47 12.72
CA ASP A 4 -11.29 3.04 11.85
C ASP A 4 -10.75 2.58 10.49
N PHE A 5 -10.24 1.34 10.48
CA PHE A 5 -9.75 0.69 9.27
C PHE A 5 -10.85 0.56 8.21
N LYS A 6 -12.14 0.54 8.58
CA LYS A 6 -13.25 0.37 7.62
C LYS A 6 -13.35 1.51 6.61
N SER A 7 -12.73 2.65 6.88
CA SER A 7 -12.65 3.80 5.98
C SER A 7 -11.71 3.60 4.78
N TYR A 8 -10.98 2.47 4.71
CA TYR A 8 -10.09 2.12 3.62
C TYR A 8 -10.73 1.15 2.65
N SER A 9 -10.62 1.47 1.37
CA SER A 9 -11.06 0.63 0.27
C SER A 9 -10.14 -0.57 0.07
N MET A 10 -10.67 -1.64 -0.53
CA MET A 10 -9.90 -2.83 -0.90
C MET A 10 -8.65 -2.50 -1.74
N TYR A 11 -8.76 -1.51 -2.62
CA TYR A 11 -7.64 -1.08 -3.48
C TYR A 11 -6.55 -0.34 -2.70
N GLU A 12 -6.91 0.46 -1.69
CA GLU A 12 -5.94 1.07 -0.79
C GLU A 12 -5.19 -0.01 0.01
N ILE A 13 -5.92 -1.01 0.54
CA ILE A 13 -5.31 -2.14 1.24
C ILE A 13 -4.40 -2.96 0.31
N PHE A 14 -4.82 -3.19 -0.94
CA PHE A 14 -3.99 -3.86 -1.95
C PHE A 14 -2.67 -3.13 -2.19
N ILE A 15 -2.70 -1.81 -2.38
CA ILE A 15 -1.50 -0.99 -2.59
C ILE A 15 -0.59 -1.04 -1.36
N ILE A 16 -1.15 -0.84 -0.16
CA ILE A 16 -0.40 -0.92 1.10
C ILE A 16 0.28 -2.28 1.22
N TYR A 17 -0.46 -3.38 1.08
CA TYR A 17 0.07 -4.73 1.18
C TYR A 17 1.21 -4.96 0.18
N LYS A 18 1.01 -4.54 -1.08
CA LYS A 18 2.03 -4.72 -2.11
C LYS A 18 3.32 -3.97 -1.80
N LEU A 19 3.23 -2.71 -1.36
CA LEU A 19 4.40 -1.94 -0.95
C LEU A 19 5.08 -2.57 0.28
N TYR A 20 4.28 -3.03 1.25
CA TYR A 20 4.74 -3.69 2.47
C TYR A 20 5.58 -4.95 2.17
N VAL A 21 5.05 -5.89 1.38
CA VAL A 21 5.75 -7.15 1.06
C VAL A 21 7.03 -6.96 0.25
N HIS A 22 7.11 -5.87 -0.53
CA HIS A 22 8.31 -5.48 -1.28
C HIS A 22 9.29 -4.62 -0.45
N GLY A 23 8.99 -4.36 0.83
CA GLY A 23 9.82 -3.56 1.73
C GLY A 23 10.02 -2.12 1.24
N ARG A 24 9.02 -1.54 0.57
CA ARG A 24 9.08 -0.22 -0.07
C ARG A 24 8.82 0.89 0.95
N TRP A 25 9.71 1.01 1.92
CA TRP A 25 9.66 2.03 2.98
C TRP A 25 10.48 3.26 2.59
N CYS A 26 9.96 4.45 2.86
CA CYS A 26 10.67 5.71 2.65
C CYS A 26 11.84 5.87 3.64
N SER A 27 13.00 6.25 3.11
CA SER A 27 14.35 6.29 3.68
C SER A 27 15.28 6.93 2.66
N ALA A 28 16.47 7.38 3.08
CA ALA A 28 17.46 7.97 2.18
C ALA A 28 17.92 7.03 1.04
N SER A 29 17.85 5.71 1.25
CA SER A 29 18.25 4.66 0.30
C SER A 29 17.07 3.89 -0.30
N SER A 30 15.86 4.42 -0.19
CA SER A 30 14.64 3.67 -0.53
C SER A 30 14.63 3.16 -1.96
N LYS A 31 14.34 1.87 -2.07
CA LYS A 31 13.80 1.32 -3.30
C LYS A 31 12.35 1.79 -3.37
N HIS A 32 12.07 2.64 -4.35
CA HIS A 32 10.70 3.01 -4.69
C HIS A 32 10.17 2.07 -5.78
N ILE A 33 8.86 2.10 -6.01
CA ILE A 33 8.22 1.41 -7.13
C ILE A 33 7.39 2.42 -7.91
N SER A 34 7.31 2.29 -9.23
CA SER A 34 6.48 3.20 -10.02
C SER A 34 5.00 3.02 -9.66
N LYS A 35 4.19 4.09 -9.78
CA LYS A 35 2.73 4.00 -9.59
C LYS A 35 2.10 2.92 -10.49
N ASP A 36 2.59 2.82 -11.73
CA ASP A 36 2.09 1.84 -12.69
C ASP A 36 2.39 0.40 -12.26
N ASP A 37 3.61 0.13 -11.82
CA ASP A 37 4.00 -1.20 -11.33
C ASP A 37 3.27 -1.53 -10.02
N ALA A 38 3.08 -0.56 -9.13
CA ALA A 38 2.32 -0.74 -7.91
C ALA A 38 0.85 -1.12 -8.22
N ALA A 39 0.22 -0.47 -9.20
CA ALA A 39 -1.16 -0.77 -9.59
C ALA A 39 -1.34 -2.09 -10.35
N THR A 40 -0.27 -2.69 -10.89
CA THR A 40 -0.34 -3.96 -11.64
C THR A 40 -0.84 -5.12 -10.77
N GLY A 41 -1.71 -5.96 -11.31
CA GLY A 41 -2.28 -7.12 -10.58
C GLY A 41 -3.35 -6.74 -9.56
N ALA A 42 -3.91 -5.53 -9.65
CA ALA A 42 -5.05 -5.11 -8.84
C ALA A 42 -6.23 -6.10 -8.95
N PRO A 43 -6.95 -6.39 -7.84
CA PRO A 43 -8.10 -7.27 -7.85
C PRO A 43 -9.15 -6.86 -8.89
N GLY A 44 -9.72 -7.85 -9.58
CA GLY A 44 -10.68 -7.61 -10.67
C GLY A 44 -10.09 -6.90 -11.89
N LYS A 45 -8.75 -6.86 -12.04
CA LYS A 45 -8.03 -6.16 -13.12
C LYS A 45 -8.32 -4.65 -13.17
N ARG A 46 -8.75 -4.06 -12.05
CA ARG A 46 -9.09 -2.63 -11.92
C ARG A 46 -7.88 -1.77 -11.58
N LYS A 47 -6.97 -1.64 -12.55
CA LYS A 47 -5.74 -0.83 -12.41
C LYS A 47 -6.04 0.66 -12.21
N ASP A 48 -7.14 1.13 -12.80
CA ASP A 48 -7.72 2.47 -12.60
C ASP A 48 -7.99 2.75 -11.11
N LEU A 49 -8.74 1.88 -10.45
CA LEU A 49 -9.09 2.03 -9.02
C LEU A 49 -7.86 1.92 -8.12
N ALA A 50 -6.89 1.09 -8.48
CA ALA A 50 -5.61 1.02 -7.77
C ALA A 50 -4.79 2.31 -7.91
N LYS A 51 -4.86 3.02 -9.04
CA LYS A 51 -4.23 4.34 -9.19
C LYS A 51 -4.94 5.40 -8.37
N GLU A 52 -6.27 5.41 -8.35
CA GLU A 52 -7.05 6.30 -7.47
C GLU A 52 -6.73 6.07 -5.99
N ALA A 53 -6.59 4.80 -5.59
CA ALA A 53 -6.17 4.42 -4.25
C ALA A 53 -4.79 4.97 -3.87
N ILE A 54 -3.82 4.96 -4.81
CA ILE A 54 -2.51 5.59 -4.59
C ILE A 54 -2.67 7.09 -4.28
N GLU A 55 -3.48 7.82 -5.06
CA GLU A 55 -3.71 9.25 -4.79
C GLU A 55 -4.38 9.50 -3.43
N SER A 56 -5.35 8.66 -3.05
CA SER A 56 -5.97 8.71 -1.72
C SER A 56 -4.95 8.50 -0.60
N LEU A 57 -4.08 7.50 -0.73
CA LEU A 57 -3.05 7.20 0.26
C LEU A 57 -1.99 8.29 0.39
N ILE A 58 -1.66 9.00 -0.71
CA ILE A 58 -0.79 10.17 -0.68
C ILE A 58 -1.45 11.29 0.11
N LYS A 59 -2.72 11.61 -0.18
CA LYS A 59 -3.49 12.63 0.56
C LYS A 59 -3.60 12.32 2.05
N ARG A 60 -3.74 11.03 2.40
CA ARG A 60 -3.79 10.55 3.78
C ARG A 60 -2.41 10.45 4.46
N GLN A 61 -1.33 10.84 3.78
CA GLN A 61 0.04 10.76 4.29
C GLN A 61 0.43 9.35 4.76
N ILE A 62 -0.08 8.31 4.07
CA ILE A 62 0.32 6.91 4.29
C ILE A 62 1.54 6.57 3.44
N ILE A 63 1.50 7.00 2.18
CA ILE A 63 2.58 6.83 1.21
C ILE A 63 3.10 8.18 0.74
N TRP A 64 4.34 8.21 0.28
CA TRP A 64 4.98 9.37 -0.30
C TRP A 64 5.25 9.13 -1.78
N GLN A 65 5.15 10.19 -2.59
CA GLN A 65 5.49 10.20 -4.00
C GLN A 65 6.79 10.97 -4.22
N VAL A 66 7.71 10.36 -4.95
CA VAL A 66 8.96 10.97 -5.41
C VAL A 66 8.96 10.99 -6.93
N LYS A 67 9.25 12.14 -7.52
CA LYS A 67 9.53 12.26 -8.95
C LYS A 67 11.01 12.04 -9.19
N LYS A 68 11.38 10.97 -9.91
CA LYS A 68 12.77 10.70 -10.29
C LYS A 68 12.84 10.22 -11.73
N GLN A 69 13.68 10.89 -12.54
CA GLN A 69 13.93 10.55 -13.95
C GLN A 69 12.62 10.40 -14.77
N GLY A 70 11.68 11.32 -14.59
CA GLY A 70 10.40 11.31 -15.32
C GLY A 70 9.39 10.24 -14.86
N ARG A 71 9.70 9.46 -13.81
CA ARG A 71 8.79 8.47 -13.22
C ARG A 71 8.23 8.96 -11.89
N ASP A 72 6.95 8.67 -11.67
CA ASP A 72 6.27 8.83 -10.40
C ASP A 72 6.42 7.55 -9.58
N ASP A 73 7.37 7.60 -8.65
CA ASP A 73 7.77 6.50 -7.80
C ASP A 73 7.18 6.70 -6.40
N ILE A 74 6.76 5.62 -5.73
CA ILE A 74 6.09 5.66 -4.42
C ILE A 74 6.74 4.73 -3.38
N CYS A 75 6.59 5.10 -2.10
CA CYS A 75 7.00 4.32 -0.94
C CYS A 75 6.06 4.58 0.25
N ILE A 76 6.05 3.67 1.23
CA ILE A 76 5.33 3.85 2.50
C ILE A 76 6.15 4.72 3.46
N LEU A 77 5.51 5.69 4.10
CA LEU A 77 6.14 6.48 5.15
C LEU A 77 6.38 5.63 6.40
N LYS A 78 7.64 5.55 6.86
CA LYS A 78 8.06 4.69 8.00
C LYS A 78 7.33 4.98 9.31
N GLN A 79 6.86 6.20 9.51
CA GLN A 79 6.06 6.56 10.69
C GLN A 79 4.75 5.75 10.80
N ASN A 80 4.30 5.14 9.70
CA ASN A 80 3.06 4.37 9.63
C ASN A 80 3.27 2.85 9.75
N ILE A 81 4.48 2.35 10.06
CA ILE A 81 4.77 0.90 10.11
C ILE A 81 3.75 0.14 10.97
N LYS A 82 3.63 0.50 12.25
CA LYS A 82 2.74 -0.20 13.19
C LYS A 82 1.27 -0.13 12.73
N PHE A 83 0.84 1.05 12.28
CA PHE A 83 -0.51 1.24 11.75
C PHE A 83 -0.81 0.33 10.55
N ILE A 84 0.15 0.17 9.64
CA ILE A 84 0.03 -0.69 8.47
C ILE A 84 0.02 -2.16 8.86
N GLU A 85 0.86 -2.57 9.80
CA GLU A 85 0.86 -3.95 10.32
C GLU A 85 -0.50 -4.28 10.96
N ASP A 86 -0.98 -3.43 11.87
CA ASP A 86 -2.28 -3.60 12.52
C ASP A 86 -3.43 -3.66 11.48
N MET A 87 -3.38 -2.81 10.46
CA MET A 87 -4.35 -2.79 9.37
C MET A 87 -4.31 -4.08 8.54
N LEU A 88 -3.12 -4.54 8.12
CA LEU A 88 -2.98 -5.75 7.30
C LEU A 88 -3.39 -6.99 8.09
N TYR A 89 -3.07 -7.06 9.38
CA TYR A 89 -3.57 -8.11 10.27
C TYR A 89 -5.10 -8.07 10.39
N TYR A 90 -5.70 -6.88 10.54
CA TYR A 90 -7.15 -6.73 10.60
C TYR A 90 -7.87 -7.22 9.34
N TYR A 91 -7.27 -7.07 8.15
CA TYR A 91 -7.85 -7.53 6.89
C TYR A 91 -7.47 -8.97 6.51
N SER A 92 -6.45 -9.54 7.14
CA SER A 92 -6.01 -10.91 6.88
C SER A 92 -7.14 -11.91 7.13
N GLY A 93 -7.38 -12.81 6.17
CA GLY A 93 -8.41 -13.84 6.26
C GLY A 93 -9.86 -13.35 6.02
N LYS A 94 -10.07 -12.07 5.72
CA LYS A 94 -11.41 -11.57 5.35
C LYS A 94 -11.72 -11.81 3.87
N SER A 95 -12.99 -12.12 3.58
CA SER A 95 -13.48 -12.29 2.22
C SER A 95 -13.19 -11.04 1.35
N GLY A 96 -12.67 -11.26 0.15
CA GLY A 96 -12.28 -10.20 -0.78
C GLY A 96 -10.85 -9.67 -0.58
N TYR A 97 -10.13 -10.14 0.43
CA TYR A 97 -8.74 -9.75 0.73
C TYR A 97 -7.75 -10.92 0.59
N ASP A 98 -8.07 -11.91 -0.26
CA ASP A 98 -7.28 -13.13 -0.45
C ASP A 98 -5.84 -12.87 -0.95
N PHE A 99 -5.57 -11.67 -1.46
CA PHE A 99 -4.22 -11.23 -1.82
C PHE A 99 -3.31 -11.03 -0.61
N ILE A 100 -3.86 -10.82 0.59
CA ILE A 100 -3.10 -10.70 1.83
C ILE A 100 -2.70 -12.10 2.31
N SER A 101 -1.42 -12.43 2.18
CA SER A 101 -0.87 -13.69 2.66
C SER A 101 -0.39 -13.53 4.11
N PRO A 102 -0.93 -14.30 5.08
CA PRO A 102 -0.49 -14.24 6.48
C PRO A 102 1.01 -14.51 6.64
N TYR A 103 1.57 -15.41 5.83
CA TYR A 103 2.99 -15.76 5.84
C TYR A 103 3.93 -14.60 5.47
N ARG A 104 3.40 -13.54 4.85
CA ARG A 104 4.17 -12.34 4.51
C ARG A 104 4.06 -11.22 5.55
N LEU A 105 3.20 -11.37 6.55
CA LEU A 105 3.01 -10.40 7.64
C LEU A 105 3.90 -10.67 8.86
N SER A 106 4.43 -11.88 9.00
CA SER A 106 5.23 -12.32 10.16
C SER A 106 6.74 -12.18 9.96
N ARG A 107 7.22 -11.07 9.38
CA ARG A 107 8.64 -10.86 9.06
C ARG A 107 9.41 -10.10 10.13
#